data_AF-A0A5C5RBE8-F1
#
_entry.id   AF-A0A5C5RBE8-F1
#
_cell.length_a   1.000
_cell.length_b   1.000
_cell.length_c   1.000
_cell.angle_alpha   90.00
_cell.angle_beta   90.00
_cell.angle_gamma   90.00
#
_symmetry.space_group_name_H-M   'P 1'
#
loop_
_entity.id
_entity.type
_entity.pdbx_description
1 polymer ?
#
loop_
_entity_poly.entity_id
_entity_poly.type
_entity_poly.pdbx_seq_one_letter_code
_entity_poly.pdbx_strand_id
1 'polypeptide(L)'
;MRRGAGHLIVGVAAVLALAGCGSTVEGTAAAPSSNPSAQSDLRPPVSATASEPTAPVTVSVDGAAAPIDAVATDAQGALYPPTDVRRVGWWVDSALPGSGAGSVVVTGHVDDARQGTGYAKRFSGLAKGAEVTLTGKDGASVRYRVTRTASVSKGVLPTDDLNRLDGPETLILVTCGGRFVGPPMGYENNDLVYAERA
;
A
#
# COMPACT_ATOMS: atom_id res chain seq x y z
N MET A 1 29.58 -63.59 22.58
CA MET A 1 29.28 -64.33 23.83
C MET A 1 27.96 -63.82 24.38
N ARG A 2 26.99 -64.75 24.59
CA ARG A 2 25.75 -64.67 25.41
C ARG A 2 24.74 -63.54 25.08
N ARG A 3 23.58 -63.83 24.46
CA ARG A 3 22.31 -64.39 25.03
C ARG A 3 21.75 -63.49 26.15
N GLY A 4 20.48 -63.08 26.25
CA GLY A 4 19.21 -63.41 25.58
C GLY A 4 18.17 -62.30 25.92
N ALA A 5 17.14 -62.07 25.11
CA ALA A 5 15.81 -62.71 25.18
C ALA A 5 15.01 -62.40 26.47
N GLY A 6 13.86 -61.73 26.31
CA GLY A 6 12.86 -61.48 27.36
C GLY A 6 11.73 -60.60 26.81
N HIS A 7 10.90 -61.14 25.92
CA HIS A 7 9.56 -61.69 26.19
C HIS A 7 8.43 -60.66 26.19
N LEU A 8 7.67 -60.72 25.08
CA LEU A 8 6.29 -60.28 24.90
C LEU A 8 5.39 -60.85 26.01
N ILE A 9 4.56 -60.01 26.64
CA ILE A 9 3.31 -60.46 27.28
C ILE A 9 2.20 -59.54 26.80
N VAL A 10 1.28 -60.13 26.05
CA VAL A 10 -0.03 -59.60 25.68
C VAL A 10 -0.96 -59.79 26.88
N GLY A 11 -1.52 -58.70 27.41
CA GLY A 11 -2.52 -58.71 28.47
C GLY A 11 -3.86 -58.20 27.92
N VAL A 12 -4.85 -59.10 27.91
CA VAL A 12 -6.20 -58.90 27.40
C VAL A 12 -7.07 -58.07 28.35
N ALA A 13 -8.00 -57.34 27.73
CA ALA A 13 -9.07 -56.49 28.22
C ALA A 13 -9.76 -56.85 29.55
N ALA A 14 -10.15 -55.80 30.28
CA ALA A 14 -11.38 -55.78 31.07
C ALA A 14 -12.06 -54.42 30.90
N VAL A 15 -13.14 -54.41 30.13
CA VAL A 15 -14.09 -53.29 29.99
C VAL A 15 -14.94 -53.25 31.26
N LEU A 16 -14.77 -52.23 32.08
CA LEU A 16 -15.72 -51.93 33.16
C LEU A 16 -16.70 -50.87 32.69
N ALA A 17 -17.95 -51.31 32.46
CA ALA A 17 -19.09 -50.44 32.23
C ALA A 17 -19.51 -49.79 33.55
N LEU A 18 -19.21 -48.49 33.71
CA LEU A 18 -19.83 -47.68 34.74
C LEU A 18 -21.21 -47.23 34.23
N ALA A 19 -22.25 -47.88 34.74
CA ALA A 19 -23.63 -47.40 34.69
C ALA A 19 -23.74 -46.15 35.56
N GLY A 20 -23.47 -44.98 34.97
CA GLY A 20 -23.75 -43.69 35.59
C GLY A 20 -25.25 -43.45 35.65
N CYS A 21 -25.78 -43.32 36.86
CA CYS A 21 -27.14 -42.84 37.10
C CYS A 21 -27.28 -41.42 36.52
N GLY A 22 -27.84 -41.31 35.31
CA GLY A 22 -28.28 -40.04 34.75
C GLY A 22 -29.55 -39.62 35.47
N SER A 23 -29.43 -38.67 36.39
CA SER A 23 -30.57 -37.94 36.92
C SER A 23 -31.25 -37.23 35.75
N THR A 24 -32.46 -37.65 35.39
CA THR A 24 -33.34 -36.90 34.51
C THR A 24 -33.71 -35.62 35.25
N VAL A 25 -32.96 -34.55 34.98
CA VAL A 25 -33.47 -33.20 35.20
C VAL A 25 -34.58 -33.04 34.17
N GLU A 26 -35.82 -33.26 34.58
CA GLU A 26 -37.00 -32.64 33.97
C GLU A 26 -36.88 -31.13 34.20
N GLY A 27 -35.88 -30.51 33.57
CA GLY A 27 -35.99 -29.13 33.20
C GLY A 27 -37.09 -29.10 32.15
N THR A 28 -38.28 -28.66 32.54
CA THR A 28 -39.18 -28.00 31.59
C THR A 28 -38.34 -26.90 30.95
N ALA A 29 -37.73 -27.21 29.80
CA ALA A 29 -37.22 -26.21 28.90
C ALA A 29 -38.46 -25.41 28.52
N ALA A 30 -38.67 -24.30 29.22
CA ALA A 30 -39.52 -23.26 28.70
C ALA A 30 -38.99 -23.01 27.30
N ALA A 31 -39.80 -23.34 26.29
CA ALA A 31 -39.48 -22.97 24.92
C ALA A 31 -39.06 -21.49 24.94
N PRO A 32 -37.98 -21.09 24.25
CA PRO A 32 -37.61 -19.69 24.21
C PRO A 32 -38.89 -18.94 23.83
N SER A 33 -39.37 -18.10 24.76
CA SER A 33 -40.55 -17.30 24.50
C SER A 33 -40.17 -16.48 23.29
N SER A 34 -40.73 -16.83 22.13
CA SER A 34 -40.58 -16.09 20.89
C SER A 34 -41.30 -14.78 21.14
N ASN A 35 -40.61 -13.85 21.80
CA ASN A 35 -41.09 -12.51 21.98
C ASN A 35 -40.79 -11.84 20.64
N PRO A 36 -41.78 -11.64 19.74
CA PRO A 36 -41.53 -11.03 18.44
C PRO A 36 -41.04 -9.57 18.55
N SER A 37 -40.95 -9.05 19.77
CA SER A 37 -40.54 -7.69 20.10
C SER A 37 -39.05 -7.53 20.45
N ALA A 38 -38.27 -8.61 20.57
CA ALA A 38 -36.82 -8.46 20.64
C ALA A 38 -36.33 -8.08 19.23
N GLN A 39 -35.88 -6.82 19.06
CA GLN A 39 -35.47 -6.18 17.79
C GLN A 39 -36.59 -5.51 16.97
N SER A 40 -37.61 -4.95 17.62
CA SER A 40 -38.47 -3.93 16.98
C SER A 40 -37.82 -2.55 17.10
N ASP A 41 -38.04 -1.68 16.10
CA ASP A 41 -37.57 -0.28 16.06
C ASP A 41 -36.04 -0.04 15.92
N LEU A 42 -35.31 -0.92 15.24
CA LEU A 42 -33.93 -0.61 14.83
C LEU A 42 -33.93 0.53 13.81
N ARG A 43 -33.03 1.51 14.00
CA ARG A 43 -32.78 2.58 13.02
C ARG A 43 -32.45 1.94 11.66
N PRO A 44 -32.88 2.53 10.53
CA PRO A 44 -32.51 2.04 9.20
C PRO A 44 -31.00 1.79 9.11
N PRO A 45 -30.57 0.72 8.42
CA PRO A 45 -29.16 0.39 8.28
C PRO A 45 -28.41 1.59 7.71
N VAL A 46 -27.35 2.00 8.41
CA VAL A 46 -26.39 2.97 7.89
C VAL A 46 -25.41 2.22 7.00
N SER A 47 -25.22 2.70 5.77
CA SER A 47 -24.16 2.20 4.91
C SER A 47 -22.82 2.72 5.44
N ALA A 48 -22.01 1.84 6.02
CA ALA A 48 -20.62 2.16 6.29
C ALA A 48 -19.82 2.03 4.98
N THR A 49 -19.20 3.11 4.53
CA THR A 49 -18.22 3.07 3.45
C THR A 49 -16.83 3.05 4.07
N ALA A 50 -16.15 1.91 4.00
CA ALA A 50 -14.71 1.85 4.20
C ALA A 50 -14.07 1.81 2.81
N SER A 51 -13.51 2.94 2.37
CA SER A 51 -12.54 2.93 1.27
C SER A 51 -11.18 2.76 1.89
N GLU A 52 -10.69 1.52 1.90
CA GLU A 52 -9.28 1.29 2.19
C GLU A 52 -8.43 1.95 1.09
N PRO A 53 -7.27 2.54 1.43
CA PRO A 53 -6.34 3.05 0.44
C PRO A 53 -6.02 1.97 -0.60
N THR A 54 -6.05 2.33 -1.88
CA THR A 54 -5.72 1.39 -2.97
C THR A 54 -4.50 1.86 -3.76
N ALA A 55 -3.84 0.91 -4.42
CA ALA A 55 -2.72 1.24 -5.29
C ALA A 55 -3.15 2.23 -6.37
N PRO A 56 -2.41 3.33 -6.56
CA PRO A 56 -2.72 4.32 -7.58
C PRO A 56 -2.47 3.74 -8.98
N VAL A 57 -3.38 4.05 -9.91
CA VAL A 57 -3.30 3.63 -11.33
C VAL A 57 -3.19 4.82 -12.28
N THR A 58 -3.47 6.03 -11.80
CA THR A 58 -3.39 7.26 -12.59
C THR A 58 -2.88 8.42 -11.73
N VAL A 59 -1.98 9.23 -12.28
CA VAL A 59 -1.65 10.57 -11.78
C VAL A 59 -2.23 11.62 -12.71
N SER A 60 -2.71 12.73 -12.16
CA SER A 60 -3.09 13.92 -12.91
C SER A 60 -2.42 15.16 -12.34
N VAL A 61 -1.83 15.96 -13.24
CA VAL A 61 -1.14 17.22 -12.96
C VAL A 61 -1.59 18.23 -14.00
N ASP A 62 -2.13 19.37 -13.55
CA ASP A 62 -2.64 20.45 -14.42
C ASP A 62 -3.58 19.95 -15.53
N GLY A 63 -4.46 18.99 -15.20
CA GLY A 63 -5.44 18.43 -16.13
C GLY A 63 -4.89 17.40 -17.12
N ALA A 64 -3.59 17.13 -17.15
CA ALA A 64 -2.99 16.07 -17.93
C ALA A 64 -2.80 14.81 -17.07
N ALA A 65 -3.26 13.65 -17.55
CA ALA A 65 -3.16 12.39 -16.83
C ALA A 65 -2.10 11.45 -17.44
N ALA A 66 -1.50 10.60 -16.59
CA ALA A 66 -0.66 9.49 -17.00
C ALA A 66 -0.96 8.21 -16.21
N PRO A 67 -0.82 7.03 -16.83
CA PRO A 67 -0.88 5.76 -16.12
C PRO A 67 0.25 5.63 -15.10
N ILE A 68 -0.06 4.98 -13.98
CA ILE A 68 0.89 4.57 -12.95
C ILE A 68 1.13 3.07 -13.03
N ASP A 69 2.40 2.68 -13.01
CA ASP A 69 2.83 1.30 -12.79
C ASP A 69 3.31 1.12 -11.34
N ALA A 70 3.08 -0.06 -10.78
CA ALA A 70 3.73 -0.45 -9.53
C ALA A 70 5.20 -0.79 -9.81
N VAL A 71 6.12 -0.10 -9.14
CA VAL A 71 7.58 -0.32 -9.28
C VAL A 71 8.22 -0.60 -7.92
N ALA A 72 9.22 -1.45 -7.90
CA ALA A 72 9.99 -1.79 -6.72
C ALA A 72 11.45 -1.36 -6.88
N THR A 73 12.17 -1.28 -5.77
CA THR A 73 13.63 -1.20 -5.83
C THR A 73 14.21 -2.51 -6.31
N ASP A 74 15.34 -2.45 -7.03
CA ASP A 74 16.10 -3.64 -7.36
C ASP A 74 16.90 -4.18 -6.15
N ALA A 75 17.67 -5.25 -6.36
CA ALA A 75 18.48 -5.87 -5.31
C ALA A 75 19.60 -4.94 -4.77
N GLN A 76 19.88 -3.84 -5.45
CA GLN A 76 20.86 -2.82 -5.06
C GLN A 76 20.19 -1.61 -4.41
N GLY A 77 18.86 -1.61 -4.25
CA GLY A 77 18.08 -0.52 -3.67
C GLY A 77 17.82 0.62 -4.66
N ALA A 78 18.04 0.43 -5.96
CA ALA A 78 17.77 1.44 -6.97
C ALA A 78 16.30 1.39 -7.41
N LEU A 79 15.65 2.56 -7.42
CA LEU A 79 14.29 2.72 -7.91
C LEU A 79 14.31 3.24 -9.36
N TYR A 80 13.74 2.47 -10.28
CA TYR A 80 13.64 2.85 -11.69
C TYR A 80 12.19 3.18 -12.06
N PRO A 81 11.93 4.31 -12.73
CA PRO A 81 10.64 4.56 -13.35
C PRO A 81 10.39 3.60 -14.53
N PRO A 82 9.15 3.48 -15.01
CA PRO A 82 8.82 2.67 -16.19
C PRO A 82 9.58 3.14 -17.44
N THR A 83 9.97 2.18 -18.29
CA THR A 83 10.69 2.45 -19.55
C THR A 83 9.92 3.35 -20.51
N ASP A 84 8.59 3.27 -20.50
CA ASP A 84 7.72 4.14 -21.30
C ASP A 84 7.63 5.52 -20.64
N VAL A 85 8.20 6.54 -21.28
CA VAL A 85 8.31 7.88 -20.69
C VAL A 85 6.97 8.57 -20.47
N ARG A 86 5.88 8.03 -21.05
CA ARG A 86 4.52 8.56 -20.88
C ARG A 86 3.84 8.02 -19.62
N ARG A 87 4.46 7.04 -18.95
CA ARG A 87 4.00 6.43 -17.70
C ARG A 87 4.89 6.90 -16.55
N VAL A 88 4.39 6.72 -15.33
CA VAL A 88 5.16 6.94 -14.10
C VAL A 88 5.05 5.72 -13.20
N GLY A 89 5.95 5.57 -12.24
CA GLY A 89 5.97 4.47 -11.28
C GLY A 89 5.61 4.94 -9.88
N TRP A 90 4.70 4.26 -9.19
CA TRP A 90 4.54 4.37 -7.74
C TRP A 90 5.43 3.32 -7.06
N TRP A 91 6.23 3.76 -6.09
CA TRP A 91 7.12 2.87 -5.36
C TRP A 91 6.32 2.04 -4.35
N VAL A 92 6.29 0.72 -4.54
CA VAL A 92 5.44 -0.20 -3.76
C VAL A 92 5.79 -0.29 -2.28
N ASP A 93 7.01 0.06 -1.89
CA ASP A 93 7.43 0.08 -0.48
C ASP A 93 7.10 1.42 0.19
N SER A 94 6.61 2.40 -0.58
CA SER A 94 6.10 3.67 -0.06
C SER A 94 4.63 3.54 0.38
N ALA A 95 4.13 4.53 1.11
CA ALA A 95 2.75 4.56 1.57
C ALA A 95 1.74 4.55 0.41
N LEU A 96 0.54 4.06 0.70
CA LEU A 96 -0.59 4.16 -0.21
C LEU A 96 -1.19 5.57 -0.16
N PRO A 97 -1.58 6.16 -1.30
CA PRO A 97 -2.41 7.36 -1.31
C PRO A 97 -3.73 7.03 -0.63
N GLY A 98 -4.04 7.67 0.50
CA GLY A 98 -5.21 7.28 1.29
C GLY A 98 -4.89 7.03 2.75
N SER A 99 -3.66 6.59 3.01
CA SER A 99 -3.26 5.99 4.29
C SER A 99 -3.25 6.96 5.47
N GLY A 100 -3.09 8.26 5.22
CA GLY A 100 -3.06 9.29 6.25
C GLY A 100 -1.70 9.48 6.92
N ALA A 101 -0.70 8.65 6.60
CA ALA A 101 0.65 8.75 7.15
C ALA A 101 1.73 8.31 6.16
N GLY A 102 2.98 8.72 6.42
CA GLY A 102 4.14 8.31 5.63
C GLY A 102 4.27 9.01 4.28
N SER A 103 5.20 8.53 3.46
CA SER A 103 5.53 9.11 2.16
C SER A 103 4.97 8.26 1.04
N VAL A 104 4.25 8.88 0.11
CA VAL A 104 3.77 8.27 -1.15
C VAL A 104 4.74 8.72 -2.24
N VAL A 105 5.48 7.81 -2.85
CA VAL A 105 6.55 8.17 -3.80
C VAL A 105 6.16 7.80 -5.22
N VAL A 106 6.22 8.77 -6.13
CA VAL A 106 5.97 8.57 -7.57
C VAL A 106 7.16 9.09 -8.38
N THR A 107 7.67 8.28 -9.31
CA THR A 107 8.83 8.63 -10.14
C THR A 107 8.55 8.49 -11.63
N GLY A 108 9.20 9.29 -12.47
CA GLY A 108 9.09 9.17 -13.92
C GLY A 108 10.26 9.80 -14.67
N HIS A 109 10.33 9.54 -15.97
CA HIS A 109 11.31 10.15 -16.85
C HIS A 109 10.91 11.56 -17.29
N VAL A 110 11.90 12.47 -17.36
CA VAL A 110 11.74 13.80 -17.97
C VAL A 110 11.68 13.71 -19.50
N ASP A 111 12.47 12.83 -20.10
CA ASP A 111 12.49 12.52 -21.52
C ASP A 111 13.27 11.23 -21.83
N ASP A 112 13.18 10.83 -23.10
CA ASP A 112 14.02 9.80 -23.73
C ASP A 112 14.35 10.23 -25.17
N ALA A 113 15.53 9.82 -25.65
CA ALA A 113 16.02 10.22 -26.97
C ALA A 113 15.15 9.72 -28.14
N ARG A 114 14.40 8.62 -27.96
CA ARG A 114 13.54 8.03 -29.00
C ARG A 114 12.06 8.36 -28.77
N GLN A 115 11.62 8.38 -27.51
CA GLN A 115 10.22 8.58 -27.15
C GLN A 115 9.85 10.07 -26.97
N GLY A 116 10.85 10.95 -26.85
CA GLY A 116 10.64 12.39 -26.66
C GLY A 116 10.36 12.75 -25.20
N THR A 117 9.55 13.78 -24.99
CA THR A 117 9.27 14.30 -23.64
C THR A 117 8.45 13.32 -22.82
N GLY A 118 8.91 13.03 -21.60
CA GLY A 118 8.22 12.20 -20.64
C GLY A 118 7.18 12.98 -19.82
N TYR A 119 6.23 12.25 -19.24
CA TYR A 119 5.17 12.85 -18.44
C TYR A 119 5.73 13.60 -17.23
N ALA A 120 6.73 13.02 -16.56
CA ALA A 120 7.34 13.57 -15.35
C ALA A 120 8.16 14.86 -15.59
N LYS A 121 8.32 15.32 -16.84
CA LYS A 121 8.79 16.69 -17.10
C LYS A 121 7.91 17.76 -16.47
N ARG A 122 6.63 17.45 -16.25
CA ARG A 122 5.70 18.32 -15.52
C ARG A 122 6.11 18.54 -14.07
N PHE A 123 6.76 17.55 -13.44
CA PHE A 123 7.10 17.62 -12.02
C PHE A 123 8.08 18.77 -11.74
N SER A 124 9.14 18.91 -12.54
CA SER A 124 10.12 19.99 -12.42
C SER A 124 9.54 21.40 -12.59
N GLY A 125 8.34 21.53 -13.18
CA GLY A 125 7.66 22.80 -13.38
C GLY A 125 6.64 23.17 -12.29
N LEU A 126 6.39 22.30 -11.31
CA LEU A 126 5.34 22.52 -10.33
C LEU A 126 5.72 23.59 -9.32
N ALA A 127 4.88 24.61 -9.22
CA ALA A 127 4.98 25.66 -8.22
C ALA A 127 4.23 25.28 -6.94
N LYS A 128 4.60 25.91 -5.82
CA LYS A 128 3.83 25.83 -4.58
C LYS A 128 2.37 26.21 -4.85
N GLY A 129 1.44 25.40 -4.33
CA GLY A 129 0.00 25.56 -4.53
C GLY A 129 -0.57 24.75 -5.69
N ALA A 130 0.26 24.24 -6.61
CA ALA A 130 -0.20 23.35 -7.68
C ALA A 130 -0.82 22.08 -7.11
N GLU A 131 -1.78 21.50 -7.84
CA GLU A 131 -2.51 20.31 -7.42
C GLU A 131 -2.07 19.07 -8.18
N VAL A 132 -1.96 17.96 -7.45
CA VAL A 132 -1.66 16.63 -7.99
C VAL A 132 -2.74 15.68 -7.49
N THR A 133 -3.33 14.90 -8.39
CA THR A 133 -4.33 13.90 -8.02
C THR A 133 -3.82 12.51 -8.31
N LEU A 134 -3.89 11.62 -7.33
CA LEU A 134 -3.67 10.18 -7.51
C LEU A 134 -5.01 9.47 -7.46
N THR A 135 -5.31 8.67 -8.48
CA THR A 135 -6.55 7.89 -8.57
C THR A 135 -6.22 6.41 -8.44
N GLY A 136 -6.87 5.75 -7.49
CA GLY A 136 -6.78 4.32 -7.22
C GLY A 136 -7.54 3.47 -8.22
N LYS A 137 -7.26 2.17 -8.23
CA LYS A 137 -7.96 1.19 -9.11
C LYS A 137 -9.46 1.09 -8.87
N ASP A 138 -9.91 1.50 -7.69
CA ASP A 138 -11.31 1.57 -7.27
C ASP A 138 -12.01 2.87 -7.70
N GLY A 139 -11.28 3.78 -8.35
CA GLY A 139 -11.77 5.09 -8.77
C GLY A 139 -11.71 6.16 -7.67
N ALA A 140 -11.34 5.80 -6.43
CA ALA A 140 -11.13 6.76 -5.37
C ALA A 140 -9.93 7.66 -5.72
N SER A 141 -10.03 8.96 -5.43
CA SER A 141 -8.99 9.93 -5.75
C SER A 141 -8.54 10.68 -4.52
N VAL A 142 -7.22 10.85 -4.37
CA VAL A 142 -6.58 11.65 -3.33
C VAL A 142 -5.92 12.85 -3.99
N ARG A 143 -6.27 14.05 -3.52
CA ARG A 143 -5.68 15.31 -3.99
C ARG A 143 -4.59 15.77 -3.04
N TYR A 144 -3.52 16.27 -3.62
CA TYR A 144 -2.38 16.84 -2.92
C TYR A 144 -2.11 18.24 -3.46
N ARG A 145 -1.64 19.13 -2.58
CA ARG A 145 -1.22 20.48 -2.91
C ARG A 145 0.28 20.61 -2.66
N VAL A 146 1.02 21.06 -3.67
CA VAL A 146 2.47 21.24 -3.59
C VAL A 146 2.81 22.26 -2.52
N THR A 147 3.67 21.89 -1.59
CA THR A 147 4.11 22.74 -0.47
C THR A 147 5.53 23.24 -0.65
N ARG A 148 6.43 22.42 -1.21
CA ARG A 148 7.82 22.77 -1.51
C ARG A 148 8.40 21.94 -2.64
N THR A 149 9.50 22.41 -3.22
CA THR A 149 10.33 21.69 -4.18
C THR A 149 11.77 21.64 -3.69
N ALA A 150 12.55 20.67 -4.17
CA ALA A 150 13.98 20.56 -3.95
C ALA A 150 14.66 20.03 -5.22
N SER A 151 15.91 20.42 -5.46
CA SER A 151 16.76 19.81 -6.49
C SER A 151 18.04 19.36 -5.81
N VAL A 152 18.36 18.07 -5.92
CA VAL A 152 19.51 17.45 -5.27
C VAL A 152 20.37 16.74 -6.29
N SER A 153 21.69 16.81 -6.13
CA SER A 153 22.61 16.06 -6.98
C SER A 153 22.34 14.56 -6.91
N LYS A 154 22.57 13.86 -8.02
CA LYS A 154 22.43 12.39 -8.04
C LYS A 154 23.29 11.75 -6.96
N GLY A 155 22.75 10.70 -6.33
CA GLY A 155 23.39 10.01 -5.21
C GLY A 155 23.12 10.64 -3.83
N VAL A 156 22.43 11.77 -3.76
CA VAL A 156 22.12 12.48 -2.49
C VAL A 156 20.61 12.63 -2.30
N LEU A 157 19.85 11.60 -2.66
CA LEU A 157 18.41 11.60 -2.41
C LEU A 157 18.13 11.60 -0.89
N PRO A 158 17.13 12.37 -0.43
CA PRO A 158 16.73 12.38 0.98
C PRO A 158 15.96 11.09 1.30
N THR A 159 16.67 9.98 1.48
CA THR A 159 16.08 8.65 1.67
C THR A 159 15.16 8.58 2.88
N ASP A 160 15.48 9.31 3.95
CA ASP A 160 14.67 9.36 5.17
C ASP A 160 13.31 10.03 4.93
N ASP A 161 13.26 11.03 4.06
CA ASP A 161 11.98 11.62 3.61
C ASP A 161 11.22 10.64 2.73
N LEU A 162 11.89 9.99 1.77
CA LEU A 162 11.26 9.12 0.79
C LEU A 162 10.69 7.83 1.40
N ASN A 163 11.37 7.27 2.40
CA ASN A 163 11.03 6.00 3.03
C ASN A 163 10.34 6.17 4.40
N ARG A 164 9.62 7.28 4.58
CA ARG A 164 8.92 7.55 5.83
C ARG A 164 7.63 6.74 5.91
N LEU A 165 7.40 6.06 7.03
CA LEU A 165 6.16 5.30 7.30
C LEU A 165 5.20 6.03 8.26
N ASP A 166 5.67 7.06 8.94
CA ASP A 166 4.96 7.81 9.97
C ASP A 166 4.83 9.30 9.62
N GLY A 167 4.31 10.07 10.58
CA GLY A 167 4.03 11.49 10.40
C GLY A 167 2.92 11.76 9.37
N PRO A 168 2.74 13.04 8.97
CA PRO A 168 1.73 13.40 7.98
C PRO A 168 1.97 12.72 6.63
N GLU A 169 0.88 12.28 5.99
CA GLU A 169 0.95 11.78 4.60
C GLU A 169 1.54 12.85 3.68
N THR A 170 2.58 12.52 2.93
CA THR A 170 3.23 13.42 1.97
C THR A 170 3.44 12.73 0.64
N LEU A 171 2.93 13.29 -0.44
CA LEU A 171 3.27 12.88 -1.79
C LEU A 171 4.63 13.48 -2.17
N ILE A 172 5.54 12.64 -2.64
CA ILE A 172 6.85 13.04 -3.16
C ILE A 172 6.97 12.58 -4.60
N LEU A 173 6.97 13.54 -5.53
CA LEU A 173 7.22 13.29 -6.95
C LEU A 173 8.71 13.42 -7.23
N VAL A 174 9.29 12.48 -7.98
CA VAL A 174 10.73 12.44 -8.27
C VAL A 174 10.97 12.32 -9.79
N THR A 175 11.78 13.21 -10.35
CA THR A 175 12.19 13.16 -11.76
C THR A 175 13.65 13.59 -11.93
N CYS A 176 14.23 13.34 -13.11
CA CYS A 176 15.54 13.87 -13.47
C CYS A 176 15.48 15.39 -13.67
N GLY A 177 16.50 16.11 -13.21
CA GLY A 177 16.57 17.57 -13.24
C GLY A 177 17.98 18.13 -13.42
N GLY A 178 18.10 19.45 -13.53
CA GLY A 178 19.38 20.11 -13.81
C GLY A 178 19.87 19.92 -15.25
N ARG A 179 21.17 20.11 -15.48
CA ARG A 179 21.75 19.99 -16.83
C ARG A 179 21.92 18.53 -17.24
N PHE A 180 21.74 18.26 -18.53
CA PHE A 180 22.12 16.99 -19.13
C PHE A 180 23.65 16.87 -19.20
N VAL A 181 24.20 15.81 -18.60
CA VAL A 181 25.64 15.51 -18.50
C VAL A 181 26.05 14.24 -19.26
N GLY A 182 25.11 13.60 -19.97
CA GLY A 182 25.40 12.45 -20.83
C GLY A 182 25.31 11.10 -20.11
N PRO A 183 25.24 10.00 -20.88
CA PRO A 183 25.14 8.65 -20.33
C PRO A 183 26.43 8.22 -19.60
N PRO A 184 26.34 7.31 -18.60
CA PRO A 184 25.10 6.69 -18.12
C PRO A 184 24.31 7.59 -17.15
N MET A 185 24.88 8.72 -16.71
CA MET A 185 24.30 9.56 -15.66
C MET A 185 23.03 10.28 -16.11
N GLY A 186 22.93 10.68 -17.37
CA GLY A 186 21.81 11.45 -17.90
C GLY A 186 21.85 12.88 -17.39
N TYR A 187 21.02 13.20 -16.41
CA TYR A 187 20.94 14.52 -15.78
C TYR A 187 21.72 14.56 -14.46
N GLU A 188 22.25 15.72 -14.08
CA GLU A 188 23.09 15.86 -12.88
C GLU A 188 22.30 15.82 -11.56
N ASN A 189 21.01 16.16 -11.57
CA ASN A 189 20.16 16.22 -10.37
C ASN A 189 18.93 15.30 -10.48
N ASN A 190 18.29 15.11 -9.33
CA ASN A 190 16.89 14.75 -9.20
C ASN A 190 16.12 15.97 -8.67
N ASP A 191 15.00 16.27 -9.30
CA ASP A 191 14.03 17.24 -8.79
C ASP A 191 12.95 16.50 -8.01
N LEU A 192 12.65 17.03 -6.81
CA LEU A 192 11.66 16.50 -5.89
C LEU A 192 10.56 17.55 -5.67
N VAL A 193 9.31 17.12 -5.74
CA VAL A 193 8.14 17.93 -5.40
C VAL A 193 7.44 17.30 -4.23
N TYR A 194 7.29 18.05 -3.15
CA TYR A 194 6.60 17.62 -1.95
C TYR A 194 5.21 18.25 -1.93
N ALA A 195 4.20 17.44 -1.67
CA ALA A 195 2.82 17.87 -1.62
C ALA A 195 2.08 17.20 -0.45
N GLU A 196 1.24 17.98 0.23
CA GLU A 196 0.42 17.52 1.35
C GLU A 196 -1.03 17.37 0.90
N ARG A 197 -1.83 16.59 1.63
CA ARG A 197 -3.27 16.45 1.32
C ARG A 197 -3.97 17.79 1.24
N ALA A 198 -4.78 17.97 0.19
CA ALA A 198 -5.54 19.18 -0.10
C ALA A 198 -6.99 19.16 0.46
#